data_AF-A0A7V7EDU4-F1
#
_entry.id   AF-A0A7V7EDU4-F1
#
_cell.length_a   1.000
_cell.length_b   1.000
_cell.length_c   1.000
_cell.angle_alpha   90.00
_cell.angle_beta   90.00
_cell.angle_gamma   90.00
#
_symmetry.space_group_name_H-M   'P 1'
#
loop_
_entity.id
_entity.type
_entity.pdbx_description
1 polymer ?
#
loop_
_entity_poly.entity_id
_entity_poly.type
_entity_poly.pdbx_seq_one_letter_code
_entity_poly.pdbx_strand_id
1 'polypeptide(L)' 'REVLDNIRILGAGGGYILAPCHNIQSITPPENIVAMYETAYAASSAV' A
#
# COMPACT_ATOMS: atom_id res chain seq x y z
N ARG A 1 -5.90 6.38 4.27
CA ARG A 1 -5.05 7.52 3.86
C ARG A 1 -3.59 7.12 3.72
N GLU A 2 -3.02 6.40 4.70
CA GLU A 2 -1.60 5.98 4.73
C GLU A 2 -1.05 5.44 3.41
N VAL A 3 -1.73 4.48 2.77
CA VAL A 3 -1.31 3.91 1.47
C VAL A 3 -1.06 4.99 0.41
N LEU A 4 -1.96 5.97 0.30
CA LEU A 4 -1.87 7.05 -0.69
C LEU A 4 -0.70 8.00 -0.37
N ASP A 5 -0.47 8.27 0.91
CA ASP A 5 0.65 9.11 1.33
C ASP A 5 1.99 8.39 1.08
N ASN A 6 2.08 7.09 1.34
CA ASN A 6 3.27 6.29 1.05
C ASN A 6 3.58 6.25 -0.45
N ILE A 7 2.57 6.04 -1.31
CA ILE A 7 2.75 6.07 -2.76
C ILE A 7 3.22 7.45 -3.23
N ARG A 8 2.59 8.53 -2.75
CA ARG A 8 2.95 9.89 -3.13
C ARG A 8 4.36 10.29 -2.68
N ILE A 9 4.76 9.91 -1.46
CA ILE A 9 6.02 10.32 -0.86
C ILE A 9 7.16 9.41 -1.30
N LEU A 10 6.98 8.09 -1.18
CA LEU A 10 8.03 7.09 -1.40
C LEU A 10 8.08 6.61 -2.85
N GLY A 11 6.94 6.61 -3.55
CA GLY A 11 6.84 6.22 -4.96
C GLY A 11 7.24 7.31 -5.96
N ALA A 12 7.59 8.51 -5.49
CA ALA A 12 8.07 9.58 -6.36
C ALA A 12 9.36 9.15 -7.09
N GLY A 13 9.33 9.16 -8.42
CA GLY A 13 10.45 8.68 -9.23
C GLY A 13 10.49 7.17 -9.46
N GLY A 14 9.47 6.41 -9.01
CA GLY A 14 9.37 4.97 -9.19
C GLY A 14 10.23 4.15 -8.22
N GLY A 15 10.27 2.83 -8.42
CA GLY A 15 11.10 1.90 -7.64
C GLY A 15 10.60 1.56 -6.23
N TYR A 16 9.53 2.20 -5.75
CA TYR A 16 8.90 1.86 -4.48
C TYR A 16 8.03 0.61 -4.59
N ILE A 17 8.25 -0.35 -3.70
CA ILE A 17 7.44 -1.57 -3.56
C ILE A 17 6.63 -1.43 -2.28
N LEU A 18 5.31 -1.39 -2.40
CA LEU A 18 4.42 -1.33 -1.25
C LEU A 18 4.45 -2.65 -0.46
N ALA A 19 4.80 -2.55 0.82
CA ALA A 19 4.76 -3.64 1.78
C ALA A 19 4.56 -3.07 3.20
N PRO A 20 4.04 -3.86 4.15
CA PRO A 20 4.02 -3.46 5.55
C PRO A 20 5.45 -3.34 6.10
N CYS A 21 5.69 -2.41 7.01
CA CYS A 21 7.01 -2.19 7.63
C CYS A 21 7.44 -3.33 8.57
N HIS A 22 6.51 -4.20 8.94
CA HIS A 22 6.74 -5.40 9.75
C HIS A 22 5.76 -6.50 9.33
N ASN A 23 5.92 -7.70 9.89
CA ASN A 23 5.04 -8.84 9.61
C ASN A 23 3.58 -8.55 9.99
N ILE A 24 2.67 -9.03 9.13
CA ILE A 24 1.23 -9.05 9.40
C ILE A 24 0.96 -10.06 10.52
N GLN A 25 0.23 -9.64 11.55
CA GLN A 25 -0.14 -10.51 12.67
C GLN A 25 -1.47 -11.22 12.40
N SER A 26 -1.69 -12.39 13.01
CA SER A 26 -2.91 -13.20 12.83
C SER A 26 -4.21 -12.51 13.26
N ILE A 27 -4.12 -11.44 14.06
CA ILE A 27 -5.27 -10.62 14.46
C ILE A 27 -5.68 -9.60 13.39
N THR A 28 -4.87 -9.41 12.35
CA THR A 28 -5.17 -8.44 11.30
C THR A 28 -6.33 -8.96 10.45
N PRO A 29 -7.46 -8.24 10.37
CA PRO A 29 -8.56 -8.62 9.47
C PRO A 29 -8.05 -8.71 8.02
N PRO A 30 -8.31 -9.81 7.30
CA PRO A 30 -7.87 -9.97 5.91
C PRO A 30 -8.35 -8.84 4.99
N GLU A 31 -9.53 -8.28 5.27
CA GLU A 31 -10.14 -7.18 4.50
C GLU A 31 -9.25 -5.93 4.51
N ASN A 32 -8.52 -5.68 5.60
CA ASN A 32 -7.58 -4.55 5.67
C ASN A 32 -6.38 -4.75 4.75
N ILE A 33 -5.91 -6.00 4.61
CA ILE A 33 -4.79 -6.36 3.71
C ILE A 33 -5.23 -6.19 2.25
N VAL A 34 -6.43 -6.69 1.92
CA VAL A 34 -7.03 -6.52 0.60
C VAL A 34 -7.22 -5.04 0.27
N ALA A 35 -7.82 -4.27 1.18
CA ALA A 35 -8.03 -2.84 1.00
C ALA A 35 -6.71 -2.06 0.80
N MET A 36 -5.63 -2.47 1.49
CA MET A 36 -4.30 -1.89 1.31
C MET A 36 -3.80 -2.07 -0.13
N TYR A 37 -3.86 -3.30 -0.66
CA TYR A 37 -3.38 -3.61 -2.00
C TYR A 37 -4.30 -3.06 -3.10
N GLU A 38 -5.62 -3.12 -2.94
CA GLU A 38 -6.57 -2.54 -3.90
C GLU A 38 -6.41 -1.03 -4.02
N THR A 39 -6.30 -0.34 -2.87
CA THR A 39 -6.04 1.11 -2.85
C THR A 39 -4.75 1.45 -3.59
N ALA A 40 -3.70 0.66 -3.37
CA ALA A 40 -2.43 0.89 -4.02
C ALA A 40 -2.46 0.61 -5.52
N TYR A 41 -3.12 -0.49 -5.92
CA TYR A 41 -3.29 -0.84 -7.33
C TYR A 41 -4.05 0.26 -8.07
N ALA A 42 -5.17 0.74 -7.51
CA ALA A 42 -5.95 1.82 -8.10
C ALA A 42 -5.16 3.14 -8.21
N ALA A 43 -4.38 3.49 -7.19
CA ALA A 43 -3.61 4.74 -7.17
C ALA A 43 -2.37 4.72 -8.06
N SER A 44 -1.78 3.55 -8.29
CA SER A 44 -0.57 3.38 -9.12
C SER A 44 -0.85 3.06 -10.59
N SER A 45 -2.03 2.52 -10.91
CA SER A 45 -2.42 2.17 -12.28
C SER A 45 -2.93 3.36 -13.11
N ALA A 46 -2.98 4.56 -12.52
CA ALA A 46 -3.41 5.80 -13.18
C ALA A 46 -2.24 6.66 -13.68
N VAL A 47 -1.02 6.14 -13.66
CA VAL A 47 0.23 6.79 -14.14
C VAL A 47 0.65 6.18 -15.46
#